data_AF-A0AA88XNU1-F1
#
_entry.id   AF-A0AA88XNU1-F1
#
_cell.length_a   1.000
_cell.length_b   1.000
_cell.length_c   1.000
_cell.angle_alpha   90.00
_cell.angle_beta   90.00
_cell.angle_gamma   90.00
#
_symmetry.space_group_name_H-M   'P 1'
#
loop_
_entity.id
_entity.type
_entity.pdbx_description
1 polymer ?
#
loop_
_entity_poly.entity_id
_entity_poly.type
_entity_poly.pdbx_seq_one_letter_code
_entity_poly.pdbx_strand_id
1 'polypeptide(L)'
;MLQHLLENTLSFRFSIRRITHGEENYIRFGKAIVGIGTSIIQQVLDTHVPSSNIAAAVVGNVYLGNKLTPKQKLLISQAHVAGYKDFDITLCYTLLRNVKVPNKSRFPAPTRGWGNQPLATDTTLSDDIERLRILRNEMFCHLPHPSIPIVQFTEIWTQLADICSRFKVLYPNSKDFCQELRKLELCNVTRVQWSSLVTLVEQCRGNNIGSN
;
A
#
# COMPACT_ATOMS: atom_id res chain seq x y z
N MET A 1 30.72 -0.28 17.85
CA MET A 1 31.70 0.53 17.08
C MET A 1 31.96 -0.03 15.68
N LEU A 2 32.29 -1.32 15.53
CA LEU A 2 32.52 -1.96 14.20
C LEU A 2 31.28 -1.99 13.28
N GLN A 3 30.08 -2.24 13.81
CA GLN A 3 28.84 -2.27 13.02
C GLN A 3 28.44 -0.89 12.47
N HIS A 4 28.62 0.15 13.28
CA HIS A 4 28.37 1.54 12.88
C HIS A 4 29.38 2.05 11.83
N LEU A 5 30.62 1.52 11.85
CA LEU A 5 31.63 1.80 10.83
C LEU A 5 31.35 1.05 9.51
N LEU A 6 30.81 -0.18 9.58
CA LEU A 6 30.32 -0.94 8.42
C LEU A 6 29.11 -0.29 7.76
N GLU A 7 28.13 0.16 8.53
CA GLU A 7 26.97 0.91 8.03
C GLU A 7 27.39 2.24 7.39
N ASN A 8 28.35 2.95 7.98
CA ASN A 8 28.90 4.19 7.41
C ASN A 8 29.73 3.94 6.14
N THR A 9 30.52 2.87 6.06
CA THR A 9 31.29 2.52 4.85
C THR A 9 30.43 1.94 3.74
N LEU A 10 29.36 1.20 4.07
CA LEU A 10 28.32 0.79 3.12
C LEU A 10 27.56 2.01 2.62
N SER A 11 27.07 2.89 3.52
CA SER A 11 26.40 4.16 3.18
C SER A 11 27.26 5.05 2.27
N PHE A 12 28.57 5.13 2.54
CA PHE A 12 29.54 5.87 1.75
C PHE A 12 29.86 5.22 0.39
N ARG A 13 30.00 3.88 0.32
CA ARG A 13 30.19 3.16 -0.96
C ARG A 13 28.95 3.17 -1.84
N PHE A 14 27.76 3.13 -1.25
CA PHE A 14 26.49 3.41 -1.93
C PHE A 14 26.43 4.85 -2.47
N SER A 15 27.31 5.76 -1.99
CA SER A 15 27.31 7.17 -2.37
C SER A 15 27.98 7.54 -3.67
N ILE A 16 28.73 6.61 -4.27
CA ILE A 16 29.52 6.87 -5.47
C ILE A 16 29.06 5.97 -6.64
N ARG A 17 28.31 4.90 -6.36
CA ARG A 17 27.83 3.95 -7.37
C ARG A 17 26.52 4.43 -8.02
N ARG A 18 26.45 4.33 -9.35
CA ARG A 18 25.23 4.53 -10.14
C ARG A 18 24.15 3.52 -9.71
N ILE A 19 22.92 4.00 -9.51
CA ILE A 19 21.76 3.15 -9.22
C ILE A 19 21.57 2.17 -10.40
N THR A 20 21.29 0.91 -10.10
CA THR A 20 20.98 -0.11 -11.10
C THR A 20 19.54 0.02 -11.59
N HIS A 21 19.26 -0.46 -12.81
CA HIS A 21 17.89 -0.50 -13.32
C HIS A 21 16.92 -1.24 -12.39
N GLY A 22 17.38 -2.30 -11.69
CA GLY A 22 16.54 -3.01 -10.74
C GLY A 22 16.19 -2.20 -9.50
N GLU A 23 17.14 -1.42 -8.97
CA GLU A 23 16.88 -0.48 -7.86
C GLU A 23 15.96 0.67 -8.31
N GLU A 24 16.11 1.16 -9.55
CA GLU A 24 15.18 2.13 -10.13
C GLU A 24 13.75 1.58 -10.21
N ASN A 25 13.60 0.35 -10.70
CA ASN A 25 12.32 -0.35 -10.76
C ASN A 25 11.69 -0.51 -9.37
N TYR A 26 12.49 -0.87 -8.37
CA TYR A 26 12.03 -0.98 -6.99
C TYR A 26 11.52 0.37 -6.45
N ILE A 27 12.24 1.47 -6.70
CA ILE A 27 11.83 2.81 -6.30
C ILE A 27 10.52 3.21 -7.00
N ARG A 28 10.40 2.96 -8.31
CA ARG A 28 9.18 3.25 -9.07
C ARG A 28 7.99 2.49 -8.51
N PHE A 29 8.16 1.19 -8.30
CA PHE A 29 7.12 0.34 -7.74
C PHE A 29 6.73 0.78 -6.33
N GLY A 30 7.70 1.09 -5.47
CA GLY A 30 7.42 1.58 -4.12
C GLY A 30 6.64 2.89 -4.10
N LYS A 31 6.98 3.85 -4.99
CA LYS A 31 6.19 5.08 -5.16
C LYS A 31 4.77 4.79 -5.65
N ALA A 32 4.61 3.85 -6.58
CA ALA A 32 3.30 3.46 -7.08
C ALA A 32 2.45 2.79 -5.99
N ILE A 33 2.99 1.81 -5.26
CA ILE A 33 2.19 1.07 -4.27
C ILE A 33 1.88 1.92 -3.02
N VAL A 34 2.83 2.71 -2.53
CA VAL A 34 2.62 3.58 -1.36
C VAL A 34 1.79 4.81 -1.70
N GLY A 35 1.90 5.35 -2.92
CA GLY A 35 1.08 6.47 -3.37
C GLY A 35 -0.26 6.01 -3.93
N ILE A 36 -0.23 5.45 -5.14
CA ILE A 36 -1.43 5.07 -5.90
C ILE A 36 -2.20 3.95 -5.20
N GLY A 37 -1.51 2.87 -4.81
CA GLY A 37 -2.14 1.73 -4.12
C GLY A 37 -2.88 2.17 -2.86
N THR A 38 -2.21 2.93 -1.99
CA THR A 38 -2.83 3.50 -0.78
C THR A 38 -4.05 4.37 -1.12
N SER A 39 -3.92 5.31 -2.07
CA SER A 39 -5.03 6.21 -2.43
C SER A 39 -6.25 5.48 -3.00
N ILE A 40 -6.04 4.39 -3.76
CA ILE A 40 -7.14 3.53 -4.21
C ILE A 40 -7.89 2.96 -3.00
N ILE A 41 -7.19 2.33 -2.05
CA ILE A 41 -7.86 1.73 -0.88
C ILE A 41 -8.50 2.81 0.01
N GLN A 42 -7.86 3.97 0.19
CA GLN A 42 -8.44 5.11 0.92
C GLN A 42 -9.79 5.55 0.32
N GLN A 43 -9.87 5.65 -1.02
CA GLN A 43 -11.09 6.05 -1.70
C GLN A 43 -12.19 4.99 -1.63
N VAL A 44 -11.84 3.71 -1.77
CA VAL A 44 -12.78 2.61 -1.55
C VAL A 44 -13.29 2.64 -0.11
N LEU A 45 -12.38 2.81 0.86
CA LEU A 45 -12.73 2.88 2.27
C LEU A 45 -13.69 4.02 2.54
N ASP A 46 -13.45 5.23 2.04
CA ASP A 46 -14.35 6.39 2.26
C ASP A 46 -15.74 6.19 1.64
N THR A 47 -15.80 5.54 0.49
CA THR A 47 -17.08 5.18 -0.16
C THR A 47 -17.87 4.16 0.68
N HIS A 48 -17.19 3.18 1.28
CA HIS A 48 -17.83 2.10 2.01
C HIS A 48 -18.03 2.39 3.51
N VAL A 49 -17.15 3.18 4.10
CA VAL A 49 -17.16 3.58 5.50
C VAL A 49 -16.82 5.08 5.51
N PRO A 50 -17.82 5.96 5.59
CA PRO A 50 -17.54 7.39 5.70
C PRO A 50 -16.61 7.67 6.88
N SER A 51 -15.63 8.54 6.68
CA SER A 51 -14.62 8.86 7.70
C SER A 51 -15.21 9.33 9.05
N SER A 52 -16.40 9.93 9.04
CA SER A 52 -17.16 10.30 10.26
C SER A 52 -17.57 9.09 11.11
N ASN A 53 -17.68 7.91 10.51
CA ASN A 53 -18.23 6.72 11.15
C ASN A 53 -17.16 5.71 11.58
N ILE A 54 -15.91 5.87 11.14
CA ILE A 54 -14.86 4.86 11.36
C ILE A 54 -14.54 4.65 12.83
N ALA A 55 -14.50 5.72 13.63
CA ALA A 55 -14.16 5.64 15.05
C ALA A 55 -15.18 4.78 15.80
N ALA A 56 -16.47 5.05 15.60
CA ALA A 56 -17.56 4.26 16.19
C ALA A 56 -17.50 2.79 15.71
N ALA A 57 -17.24 2.57 14.43
CA ALA A 57 -17.18 1.24 13.85
C ALA A 57 -15.99 0.40 14.35
N VAL A 58 -14.90 1.05 14.78
CA VAL A 58 -13.73 0.40 15.41
C VAL A 58 -13.96 0.13 16.89
N VAL A 59 -14.60 1.05 17.64
CA VAL A 59 -14.89 0.87 19.08
C VAL A 59 -15.73 -0.38 19.33
N GLY A 60 -16.70 -0.67 18.45
CA GLY A 60 -17.53 -1.87 18.54
C GLY A 60 -16.83 -3.18 18.13
N ASN A 61 -15.55 -3.14 17.72
CA ASN A 61 -14.84 -4.30 17.18
C ASN A 61 -13.60 -4.62 18.04
N VAL A 62 -13.76 -5.55 19.00
CA VAL A 62 -12.70 -5.97 19.94
C VAL A 62 -11.45 -6.48 19.21
N TYR A 63 -11.62 -7.24 18.12
CA TYR A 63 -10.50 -7.74 17.32
C TYR A 63 -9.67 -6.58 16.74
N LEU A 64 -10.31 -5.59 16.14
CA LEU A 64 -9.63 -4.39 15.65
C LEU A 64 -9.01 -3.58 16.78
N GLY A 65 -9.72 -3.42 17.90
CA GLY A 65 -9.23 -2.72 19.08
C GLY A 65 -7.91 -3.29 19.60
N ASN A 66 -7.72 -4.61 19.55
CA ASN A 66 -6.49 -5.28 19.98
C ASN A 66 -5.39 -5.28 18.91
N LYS A 67 -5.77 -5.25 17.63
CA LYS A 67 -4.82 -5.27 16.50
C LYS A 67 -4.20 -3.90 16.19
N LEU A 68 -4.91 -2.80 16.48
CA LEU A 68 -4.48 -1.45 16.14
C LEU A 68 -3.47 -0.89 17.15
N THR A 69 -2.41 -0.28 16.63
CA THR A 69 -1.41 0.43 17.46
C THR A 69 -1.97 1.74 18.02
N PRO A 70 -1.39 2.31 19.10
CA PRO A 70 -1.81 3.61 19.63
C PRO A 70 -1.80 4.73 18.57
N LYS A 71 -0.81 4.74 17.67
CA LYS A 71 -0.73 5.69 16.56
C LYS A 71 -1.91 5.52 15.59
N GLN A 72 -2.26 4.28 15.23
CA GLN A 72 -3.40 4.02 14.35
C GLN A 72 -4.73 4.40 15.01
N LYS A 73 -4.89 4.14 16.32
CA LYS A 73 -6.08 4.56 17.08
C LYS A 73 -6.24 6.09 17.08
N LEU A 74 -5.15 6.84 17.21
CA LEU A 74 -5.16 8.30 17.13
C LEU A 74 -5.56 8.79 15.72
N LEU A 75 -5.03 8.19 14.66
CA LEU A 75 -5.45 8.51 13.29
C LEU A 75 -6.95 8.25 13.08
N ILE A 76 -7.46 7.13 13.60
CA ILE A 76 -8.87 6.76 13.53
C ILE A 76 -9.77 7.75 14.27
N SER A 77 -9.36 8.24 15.46
CA SER A 77 -10.18 9.22 16.19
C SER A 77 -10.26 10.58 15.48
N GLN A 78 -9.22 10.94 14.72
CA GLN A 78 -9.13 12.20 13.97
C GLN A 78 -9.72 12.13 12.55
N ALA A 79 -10.09 10.94 12.08
CA ALA A 79 -10.54 10.72 10.70
C ALA A 79 -11.77 11.55 10.31
N HIS A 80 -12.65 11.90 11.25
CA HIS A 80 -13.82 12.74 10.99
C HIS A 80 -13.46 14.15 10.48
N VAL A 81 -12.26 14.65 10.79
CA VAL A 81 -11.73 15.94 10.26
C VAL A 81 -10.72 15.71 9.16
N ALA A 82 -9.78 14.78 9.37
CA ALA A 82 -8.64 14.59 8.49
C ALA A 82 -8.95 13.72 7.25
N GLY A 83 -10.07 12.99 7.26
CA GLY A 83 -10.34 11.92 6.32
C GLY A 83 -9.35 10.76 6.49
N TYR A 84 -9.11 10.02 5.40
CA TYR A 84 -8.17 8.90 5.39
C TYR A 84 -6.79 9.23 4.81
N LYS A 85 -6.49 10.49 4.51
CA LYS A 85 -5.27 10.91 3.82
C LYS A 85 -3.97 10.42 4.50
N ASP A 86 -3.98 10.32 5.82
CA ASP A 86 -2.83 9.94 6.65
C ASP A 86 -2.77 8.42 6.95
N PHE A 87 -3.70 7.64 6.39
CA PHE A 87 -3.77 6.20 6.63
C PHE A 87 -2.90 5.49 5.61
N ASP A 88 -2.01 4.60 6.08
CA ASP A 88 -1.24 3.74 5.20
C ASP A 88 -2.10 2.60 4.60
N ILE A 89 -1.59 1.97 3.55
CA ILE A 89 -2.25 0.86 2.85
C ILE A 89 -2.63 -0.29 3.80
N THR A 90 -1.81 -0.58 4.80
CA THR A 90 -2.03 -1.67 5.77
C THR A 90 -3.22 -1.36 6.68
N LEU A 91 -3.28 -0.13 7.19
CA LEU A 91 -4.41 0.34 8.00
C LEU A 91 -5.69 0.37 7.17
N CYS A 92 -5.64 0.93 5.95
CA CYS A 92 -6.80 0.97 5.05
C CYS A 92 -7.32 -0.43 4.74
N TYR A 93 -6.45 -1.37 4.37
CA TYR A 93 -6.82 -2.78 4.13
C TYR A 93 -7.42 -3.43 5.38
N THR A 94 -6.78 -3.24 6.54
CA THR A 94 -7.25 -3.80 7.82
C THR A 94 -8.64 -3.31 8.18
N LEU A 95 -8.91 -2.02 7.99
CA LEU A 95 -10.23 -1.45 8.24
C LEU A 95 -11.27 -1.96 7.24
N LEU A 96 -10.96 -1.92 5.94
CA LEU A 96 -11.89 -2.34 4.88
C LEU A 96 -12.36 -3.80 5.03
N ARG A 97 -11.45 -4.70 5.42
CA ARG A 97 -11.74 -6.13 5.64
C ARG A 97 -12.61 -6.40 6.88
N ASN A 98 -12.45 -5.60 7.94
CA ASN A 98 -12.92 -5.97 9.28
C ASN A 98 -14.03 -5.06 9.83
N VAL A 99 -14.14 -3.83 9.36
CA VAL A 99 -15.12 -2.88 9.85
C VAL A 99 -16.52 -3.27 9.39
N LYS A 100 -17.48 -3.10 10.30
CA LYS A 100 -18.91 -3.22 10.02
C LYS A 100 -19.57 -1.90 10.38
N VAL A 101 -20.34 -1.34 9.45
CA VAL A 101 -21.14 -0.13 9.70
C VAL A 101 -22.59 -0.57 9.89
N PRO A 102 -23.29 -0.10 10.94
CA PRO A 102 -24.71 -0.39 11.11
C PRO A 102 -25.51 -0.04 9.85
N ASN A 103 -26.46 -0.90 9.49
CA ASN A 103 -27.34 -0.73 8.32
C ASN A 103 -26.61 -0.66 6.96
N LYS A 104 -25.36 -1.12 6.87
CA LYS A 104 -24.62 -1.27 5.61
C LYS A 104 -24.07 -2.68 5.48
N SER A 105 -24.12 -3.23 4.27
CA SER A 105 -23.49 -4.52 3.96
C SER A 105 -21.98 -4.44 4.16
N ARG A 106 -21.38 -5.55 4.60
CA ARG A 106 -19.91 -5.66 4.65
C ARG A 106 -19.34 -5.43 3.25
N PHE A 107 -18.13 -4.89 3.19
CA PHE A 107 -17.36 -4.90 1.96
C PHE A 107 -17.26 -6.34 1.41
N PRO A 108 -17.54 -6.57 0.11
CA PRO A 108 -17.52 -7.91 -0.47
C PRO A 108 -16.18 -8.60 -0.25
N ALA A 109 -16.19 -9.91 -0.02
CA ALA A 109 -14.95 -10.68 0.03
C ALA A 109 -14.36 -10.83 -1.38
N PRO A 110 -13.03 -10.95 -1.52
CA PRO A 110 -12.40 -11.41 -2.77
C PRO A 110 -12.98 -12.76 -3.19
N THR A 111 -12.92 -13.06 -4.48
CA THR A 111 -13.41 -14.29 -5.11
C THR A 111 -12.86 -15.55 -4.41
N ARG A 112 -11.62 -15.47 -3.95
CA ARG A 112 -10.91 -16.57 -3.26
C ARG A 112 -10.83 -16.38 -1.74
N GLY A 113 -11.53 -15.39 -1.20
CA GLY A 113 -11.45 -15.00 0.19
C GLY A 113 -10.22 -14.15 0.53
N TRP A 114 -10.29 -13.45 1.66
CA TRP A 114 -9.21 -12.61 2.16
C TRP A 114 -7.97 -13.41 2.53
N GLY A 115 -6.79 -12.89 2.19
CA GLY A 115 -5.51 -13.53 2.47
C GLY A 115 -5.02 -14.46 1.35
N ASN A 116 -5.87 -14.79 0.37
CA ASN A 116 -5.55 -15.72 -0.71
C ASN A 116 -5.23 -14.97 -2.01
N GLN A 117 -4.26 -15.48 -2.77
CA GLN A 117 -3.88 -14.93 -4.07
C GLN A 117 -5.05 -15.04 -5.08
N PRO A 118 -5.52 -13.93 -5.66
CA PRO A 118 -6.49 -13.95 -6.76
C PRO A 118 -5.89 -14.53 -8.05
N LEU A 119 -6.69 -15.23 -8.85
CA LEU A 119 -6.32 -15.66 -10.21
C LEU A 119 -6.33 -14.47 -11.17
N ALA A 120 -5.66 -14.57 -12.32
CA ALA A 120 -5.68 -13.49 -13.33
C ALA A 120 -7.11 -13.10 -13.79
N THR A 121 -8.05 -14.05 -13.75
CA THR A 121 -9.46 -13.84 -14.12
C THR A 121 -10.32 -13.24 -13.02
N ASP A 122 -9.84 -13.19 -11.77
CA ASP A 122 -10.61 -12.71 -10.62
C ASP A 122 -10.56 -11.18 -10.57
N THR A 123 -11.43 -10.48 -11.28
CA THR A 123 -11.29 -9.02 -11.49
C THR A 123 -12.27 -8.17 -10.69
N THR A 124 -12.78 -8.66 -9.55
CA THR A 124 -13.63 -7.83 -8.68
C THR A 124 -12.81 -6.76 -7.97
N LEU A 125 -13.47 -5.70 -7.47
CA LEU A 125 -12.80 -4.67 -6.67
C LEU A 125 -12.09 -5.28 -5.46
N SER A 126 -12.70 -6.25 -4.78
CA SER A 126 -12.10 -6.92 -3.63
C SER A 126 -10.88 -7.75 -4.00
N ASP A 127 -10.87 -8.37 -5.19
CA ASP A 127 -9.69 -9.07 -5.71
C ASP A 127 -8.53 -8.09 -5.96
N ASP A 128 -8.83 -6.90 -6.49
CA ASP A 128 -7.81 -5.87 -6.70
C ASP A 128 -7.24 -5.30 -5.40
N ILE A 129 -8.07 -5.15 -4.37
CA ILE A 129 -7.60 -4.80 -3.02
C ILE A 129 -6.63 -5.88 -2.48
N GLU A 130 -6.94 -7.15 -2.70
CA GLU A 130 -6.10 -8.27 -2.27
C GLU A 130 -4.78 -8.32 -3.07
N ARG A 131 -4.81 -8.05 -4.38
CA ARG A 131 -3.59 -7.89 -5.20
C ARG A 131 -2.72 -6.76 -4.69
N LEU A 132 -3.28 -5.58 -4.39
CA LEU A 132 -2.52 -4.46 -3.85
C LEU A 132 -1.83 -4.80 -2.52
N ARG A 133 -2.51 -5.54 -1.62
CA ARG A 133 -1.90 -6.04 -0.39
C ARG A 133 -0.70 -6.94 -0.68
N ILE A 134 -0.87 -7.92 -1.56
CA ILE A 134 0.17 -8.90 -1.88
C ILE A 134 1.36 -8.23 -2.54
N LEU A 135 1.13 -7.38 -3.54
CA LEU A 135 2.13 -6.55 -4.20
C LEU A 135 2.92 -5.72 -3.18
N ARG A 136 2.24 -5.04 -2.26
CA ARG A 136 2.93 -4.29 -1.19
C ARG A 136 3.77 -5.21 -0.30
N ASN A 137 3.25 -6.37 0.08
CA ASN A 137 3.93 -7.25 1.02
C ASN A 137 5.16 -7.89 0.39
N GLU A 138 4.99 -8.55 -0.76
CA GLU A 138 6.01 -9.39 -1.37
C GLU A 138 7.03 -8.58 -2.16
N MET A 139 6.56 -7.57 -2.90
CA MET A 139 7.38 -6.83 -3.85
C MET A 139 7.95 -5.52 -3.30
N PHE A 140 7.44 -5.04 -2.16
CA PHE A 140 7.93 -3.81 -1.52
C PHE A 140 8.47 -4.06 -0.11
N CYS A 141 7.65 -4.52 0.82
CA CYS A 141 8.01 -4.60 2.24
C CYS A 141 8.99 -5.74 2.58
N HIS A 142 8.78 -6.92 1.99
CA HIS A 142 9.53 -8.14 2.31
C HIS A 142 10.50 -8.59 1.23
N LEU A 143 10.67 -7.79 0.17
CA LEU A 143 11.67 -8.09 -0.84
C LEU A 143 13.07 -8.12 -0.17
N PRO A 144 13.82 -9.24 -0.26
CA PRO A 144 15.09 -9.39 0.45
C PRO A 144 16.13 -8.36 0.04
N HIS A 145 16.11 -8.00 -1.25
CA HIS A 145 16.97 -6.98 -1.81
C HIS A 145 16.09 -5.93 -2.51
N PRO A 146 16.31 -4.63 -2.29
CA PRO A 146 15.50 -3.55 -2.87
C PRO A 146 15.84 -3.32 -4.36
N SER A 147 15.64 -4.35 -5.18
CA SER A 147 15.92 -4.39 -6.61
C SER A 147 14.97 -5.37 -7.29
N ILE A 148 14.25 -4.90 -8.32
CA ILE A 148 13.26 -5.69 -9.07
C ILE A 148 13.77 -5.88 -10.52
N PRO A 149 14.05 -7.12 -10.96
CA PRO A 149 14.42 -7.39 -12.34
C PRO A 149 13.35 -6.92 -13.34
N ILE A 150 13.77 -6.53 -14.55
CA ILE A 150 12.86 -5.92 -15.55
C ILE A 150 11.65 -6.79 -15.86
N VAL A 151 11.82 -8.11 -16.00
CA VAL A 151 10.72 -9.04 -16.31
C VAL A 151 9.65 -8.99 -15.22
N GLN A 152 10.07 -9.12 -13.96
CA GLN A 152 9.16 -9.07 -12.81
C GLN A 152 8.55 -7.68 -12.63
N PHE A 153 9.32 -6.62 -12.91
CA PHE A 153 8.81 -5.25 -12.90
C PHE A 153 7.69 -5.06 -13.93
N THR A 154 7.86 -5.54 -15.16
CA THR A 154 6.84 -5.46 -16.21
C THR A 154 5.55 -6.18 -15.79
N GLU A 155 5.65 -7.35 -15.16
CA GLU A 155 4.48 -8.09 -14.67
C GLU A 155 3.71 -7.33 -13.59
N ILE A 156 4.40 -6.86 -12.54
CA ILE A 156 3.74 -6.16 -11.42
C ILE A 156 3.24 -4.76 -11.85
N TRP A 157 3.93 -4.11 -12.80
CA TRP A 157 3.51 -2.82 -13.34
C TRP A 157 2.25 -2.96 -14.19
N THR A 158 2.17 -4.03 -15.00
CA THR A 158 0.96 -4.36 -15.77
C THR A 158 -0.23 -4.62 -14.83
N GLN A 159 -0.02 -5.39 -13.75
CA GLN A 159 -1.06 -5.61 -12.74
C GLN A 159 -1.55 -4.30 -12.10
N LEU A 160 -0.64 -3.38 -11.77
CA LEU A 160 -1.03 -2.06 -11.25
C LEU A 160 -1.82 -1.24 -12.29
N ALA A 161 -1.42 -1.27 -13.56
CA ALA A 161 -2.12 -0.57 -14.64
C ALA A 161 -3.55 -1.12 -14.84
N ASP A 162 -3.70 -2.43 -14.79
CA ASP A 162 -4.99 -3.12 -14.87
C ASP A 162 -5.92 -2.75 -13.71
N ILE A 163 -5.40 -2.73 -12.48
CA ILE A 163 -6.13 -2.29 -11.28
C ILE A 163 -6.57 -0.83 -11.44
N CYS A 164 -5.67 0.06 -11.88
CA CYS A 164 -6.01 1.47 -12.11
C CYS A 164 -7.12 1.63 -13.15
N SER A 165 -7.08 0.83 -14.23
CA SER A 165 -8.04 0.87 -15.31
C SER A 165 -9.43 0.41 -14.84
N ARG A 166 -9.51 -0.73 -14.15
CA ARG A 166 -10.77 -1.23 -13.56
C ARG A 166 -11.31 -0.27 -12.52
N PHE A 167 -10.45 0.30 -11.67
CA PHE A 167 -10.85 1.29 -10.68
C PHE A 167 -11.45 2.54 -11.34
N LYS A 168 -10.85 3.05 -12.42
CA LYS A 168 -11.38 4.21 -13.14
C LYS A 168 -12.77 3.97 -13.73
N VAL A 169 -13.06 2.75 -14.19
CA VAL A 169 -14.40 2.36 -14.66
C VAL A 169 -15.41 2.39 -13.52
N LEU A 170 -15.04 1.88 -12.33
CA LEU A 170 -15.91 1.84 -11.16
C LEU A 170 -16.10 3.21 -10.49
N TYR A 171 -15.07 4.06 -10.54
CA TYR A 171 -15.04 5.39 -9.91
C TYR A 171 -14.66 6.46 -10.93
N PRO A 172 -15.54 6.78 -11.91
CA PRO A 172 -15.21 7.66 -13.02
C PRO A 172 -14.84 9.10 -12.58
N ASN A 173 -15.33 9.55 -11.44
CA ASN A 173 -15.04 10.87 -10.87
C ASN A 173 -13.82 10.88 -9.95
N SER A 174 -13.13 9.74 -9.77
CA SER A 174 -11.90 9.69 -9.00
C SER A 174 -10.74 10.40 -9.70
N LYS A 175 -9.67 10.62 -8.94
CA LYS A 175 -8.34 10.89 -9.48
C LYS A 175 -8.00 9.85 -10.55
N ASP A 176 -7.38 10.29 -11.64
CA ASP A 176 -6.92 9.41 -12.71
C ASP A 176 -5.61 8.72 -12.31
N PHE A 177 -5.73 7.57 -11.64
CA PHE A 177 -4.57 6.77 -11.25
C PHE A 177 -3.81 6.17 -12.43
N CYS A 178 -4.45 5.98 -13.60
CA CYS A 178 -3.76 5.56 -14.82
C CYS A 178 -2.79 6.65 -15.28
N GLN A 179 -3.22 7.92 -15.24
CA GLN A 179 -2.34 9.05 -15.54
C GLN A 179 -1.20 9.19 -14.53
N GLU A 180 -1.47 9.03 -13.24
CA GLU A 180 -0.42 9.09 -12.20
C GLU A 180 0.61 7.97 -12.36
N LEU A 181 0.17 6.76 -12.72
CA LEU A 181 1.09 5.64 -12.98
C LEU A 181 2.00 5.93 -14.18
N ARG A 182 1.46 6.48 -15.28
CA ARG A 182 2.26 6.94 -16.43
C ARG A 182 3.28 8.01 -16.06
N LYS A 183 2.93 8.96 -15.20
CA LYS A 183 3.89 9.97 -14.69
C LYS A 183 5.03 9.31 -13.92
N LEU A 184 4.74 8.28 -13.12
CA LEU A 184 5.76 7.54 -12.38
C LEU A 184 6.68 6.71 -13.29
N GLU A 185 6.17 6.20 -14.40
CA GLU A 185 6.96 5.49 -15.41
C GLU A 185 8.01 6.42 -16.04
N LEU A 186 7.60 7.64 -16.38
CA LEU A 186 8.45 8.63 -17.05
C LEU A 186 9.35 9.45 -16.11
N CYS A 187 9.09 9.44 -14.80
CA CYS A 187 9.84 10.31 -13.89
C CYS A 187 11.31 9.90 -13.76
N ASN A 188 12.23 10.85 -13.59
CA ASN A 188 13.60 10.50 -13.22
C ASN A 188 13.64 10.01 -11.77
N VAL A 189 14.26 8.85 -11.57
CA VAL A 189 14.48 8.30 -10.24
C VAL A 189 15.78 8.86 -9.70
N THR A 190 15.74 9.43 -8.50
CA THR A 190 16.93 10.01 -7.86
C THR A 190 17.27 9.29 -6.57
N ARG A 191 18.53 9.37 -6.16
CA ARG A 191 19.00 8.78 -4.91
C ARG A 191 18.36 9.39 -3.67
N VAL A 192 17.89 10.63 -3.73
CA VAL A 192 17.14 11.25 -2.62
C VAL A 192 15.80 10.54 -2.39
N GLN A 193 15.17 10.06 -3.45
CA GLN A 193 13.92 9.29 -3.34
C GLN A 193 14.11 7.95 -2.64
N TRP A 194 15.32 7.37 -2.70
CA TRP A 194 15.68 6.15 -1.97
C TRP A 194 15.57 6.33 -0.46
N SER A 195 16.13 7.41 0.09
CA SER A 195 16.15 7.62 1.54
C SER A 195 14.74 7.72 2.13
N SER A 196 13.83 8.42 1.45
CA SER A 196 12.42 8.47 1.85
C SER A 196 11.73 7.10 1.76
N LEU A 197 12.09 6.29 0.77
CA LEU A 197 11.53 4.97 0.55
C LEU A 197 12.01 3.96 1.60
N VAL A 198 13.27 4.04 2.03
CA VAL A 198 13.83 3.21 3.12
C VAL A 198 13.07 3.42 4.43
N THR A 199 12.79 4.68 4.80
CA THR A 199 11.98 4.97 6.00
C THR A 199 10.57 4.36 5.90
N LEU A 200 9.97 4.38 4.71
CA LEU A 200 8.67 3.75 4.47
C LEU A 200 8.74 2.22 4.57
N VAL A 201 9.81 1.59 4.07
CA VAL A 201 10.02 0.13 4.18
C VAL A 201 10.19 -0.30 5.64
N GLU A 202 10.93 0.46 6.44
CA GLU A 202 11.10 0.19 7.88
C GLU A 202 9.77 0.28 8.64
N GLN A 203 8.99 1.32 8.39
CA GLN A 203 7.62 1.44 8.91
C GLN A 203 6.75 0.27 8.43
N CYS A 204 6.89 -0.13 7.17
CA CYS A 204 6.15 -1.24 6.60
C CYS A 204 6.45 -2.57 7.30
N ARG A 205 7.71 -2.82 7.68
CA ARG A 205 8.16 -4.02 8.40
C ARG A 205 7.73 -4.01 9.87
N GLY A 206 7.74 -2.84 10.53
CA GLY A 206 7.31 -2.69 11.92
C GLY A 206 5.80 -2.81 12.16
N ASN A 207 4.97 -2.51 11.15
CA ASN A 207 3.50 -2.56 11.26
C ASN A 207 2.89 -3.95 11.03
N ASN A 208 3.69 -5.00 10.81
CA ASN A 208 3.21 -6.37 10.61
C ASN A 208 2.79 -7.04 11.92
N ILE A 209 1.62 -6.67 12.43
CA ILE A 209 0.88 -7.53 13.35
C ILE A 209 0.12 -8.53 12.47
N GLY A 210 0.64 -9.77 12.45
CA GLY A 210 0.11 -10.98 11.80
C GLY A 210 -1.19 -10.79 11.00
N SER A 211 -1.04 -10.72 9.67
CA SER A 211 -2.15 -10.87 8.73
C SER A 211 -2.26 -12.33 8.28
N ASN A 212 -2.41 -13.22 9.26
CA ASN A 212 -3.11 -14.49 9.07
C ASN A 212 -4.61 -14.21 9.27
#